data_AF-A0A7V0S2C5-F1
#
_entry.id   AF-A0A7V0S2C5-F1
#
_cell.length_a   1.000
_cell.length_b   1.000
_cell.length_c   1.000
_cell.angle_alpha   90.00
_cell.angle_beta   90.00
_cell.angle_gamma   90.00
#
_symmetry.space_group_name_H-M   'P 1'
#
loop_
_entity.id
_entity.type
_entity.pdbx_description
1 polymer ?
#
loop_
_entity_poly.entity_id
_entity_poly.type
_entity_poly.pdbx_seq_one_letter_code
_entity_poly.pdbx_strand_id
1 'polypeptide(L)' 'CIPVYDVMEELEEERPNVKFYSMSFDTPEAAVIRNAPMCSGFMGLPFTVYYKNGKMVKATTSIQSREQIINILDEHLG' A
#
# COMPACT_ATOMS: atom_id res chain seq x y z
N CYS A 1 9.86 0.18 -7.29
CA CYS A 1 10.87 1.08 -6.70
C CYS A 1 11.37 0.46 -5.40
N ILE A 2 12.67 0.21 -5.32
CA ILE A 2 13.34 -0.36 -4.15
C ILE A 2 13.02 0.39 -2.84
N PRO A 3 13.01 1.75 -2.76
CA PRO A 3 12.88 2.45 -1.47
C PRO A 3 11.53 2.26 -0.75
N VAL A 4 10.47 1.86 -1.45
CA VAL A 4 9.19 1.57 -0.78
C VAL A 4 9.18 0.14 -0.24
N TYR A 5 9.84 -0.80 -0.90
CA TYR A 5 9.90 -2.19 -0.44
C TYR A 5 10.75 -2.31 0.82
N ASP A 6 11.92 -1.67 0.85
CA ASP A 6 12.80 -1.66 2.03
C ASP A 6 12.06 -1.15 3.27
N VAL A 7 11.31 -0.06 3.12
CA VAL A 7 10.48 0.51 4.20
C VAL A 7 9.35 -0.44 4.62
N MET A 8 8.74 -1.15 3.68
CA MET A 8 7.67 -2.11 4.01
C MET A 8 8.21 -3.33 4.77
N GLU A 9 9.41 -3.81 4.42
CA GLU A 9 10.08 -4.91 5.14
C GLU A 9 10.43 -4.51 6.58
N GLU A 10 11.00 -3.32 6.80
CA GLU A 10 11.25 -2.79 8.15
C GLU A 10 9.96 -2.67 8.97
N LEU A 11 8.89 -2.14 8.36
CA LEU A 11 7.60 -1.96 9.03
C LEU A 11 6.90 -3.29 9.31
N GLU A 12 7.16 -4.34 8.53
CA GLU A 12 6.64 -5.68 8.79
C GLU A 12 7.20 -6.25 10.11
N GLU A 13 8.47 -6.00 10.41
CA GLU A 13 9.07 -6.36 11.71
C GLU A 13 8.51 -5.51 12.87
N GLU A 14 8.31 -4.21 12.65
CA GLU A 14 7.82 -3.28 13.68
C GLU A 14 6.32 -3.40 13.97
N ARG A 15 5.51 -3.84 12.99
CA ARG A 15 4.05 -3.87 13.07
C ARG A 15 3.50 -5.28 12.81
N PRO A 16 3.69 -6.22 13.74
CA PRO A 16 3.25 -7.62 13.57
C PRO A 16 1.72 -7.78 13.47
N ASN A 17 0.96 -6.74 13.82
CA ASN A 17 -0.50 -6.69 13.67
C ASN A 17 -0.96 -6.34 12.25
N VAL A 18 -0.06 -5.84 11.39
CA VAL A 18 -0.33 -5.50 9.99
C VAL A 18 0.35 -6.53 9.10
N LYS A 19 -0.35 -6.99 8.07
CA LYS A 19 0.23 -7.89 7.07
C LYS A 19 0.59 -7.11 5.83
N PHE A 20 1.83 -7.27 5.39
CA PHE A 20 2.36 -6.63 4.20
C PHE A 20 2.32 -7.61 3.03
N TYR A 21 1.89 -7.13 1.87
CA TYR A 21 1.78 -7.94 0.66
C TYR A 21 2.33 -7.13 -0.51
N SER A 22 3.18 -7.76 -1.31
CA SER A 22 3.64 -7.23 -2.60
C SER A 22 3.01 -8.03 -3.73
N MET A 23 2.71 -7.35 -4.84
CA MET A 23 2.23 -8.00 -6.04
C MET A 23 2.72 -7.29 -7.30
N SER A 24 2.91 -8.05 -8.36
CA SER A 24 3.26 -7.50 -9.67
C SER A 24 2.09 -6.72 -10.25
N PHE A 25 2.35 -5.48 -10.70
CA PHE A 25 1.31 -4.57 -11.18
C PHE A 25 0.67 -5.03 -12.51
N ASP A 26 1.41 -5.76 -13.33
CA ASP A 26 0.99 -6.12 -14.69
C ASP A 26 0.20 -7.44 -14.78
N THR A 27 -0.12 -8.08 -13.65
CA THR A 27 -0.87 -9.34 -13.67
C THR A 27 -2.38 -9.11 -13.77
N PRO A 28 -3.14 -10.08 -14.33
CA PRO A 28 -4.61 -9.99 -14.38
C PRO A 28 -5.26 -9.79 -13.01
N GLU A 29 -4.68 -10.37 -11.95
CA GLU A 29 -5.17 -10.29 -10.58
C GLU A 29 -5.02 -8.87 -10.01
N ALA A 30 -3.95 -8.17 -10.37
CA ALA A 30 -3.72 -6.79 -9.97
C ALA A 30 -4.72 -5.80 -10.61
N ALA A 31 -5.40 -6.19 -11.70
CA ALA A 31 -6.38 -5.34 -12.37
C ALA A 31 -7.53 -4.92 -11.45
N VAL A 32 -7.94 -5.78 -10.50
CA VAL A 32 -9.00 -5.47 -9.53
C VAL A 32 -8.60 -4.32 -8.62
N ILE A 33 -7.33 -4.25 -8.21
CA ILE A 33 -6.79 -3.19 -7.34
C ILE A 33 -6.48 -1.94 -8.16
N ARG A 34 -5.87 -2.10 -9.34
CA ARG A 34 -5.55 -0.98 -10.25
C ARG A 34 -6.79 -0.21 -10.68
N ASN A 35 -7.86 -0.93 -11.01
CA ASN A 35 -9.12 -0.35 -11.48
C ASN A 35 -10.08 -0.03 -10.33
N ALA A 36 -9.66 -0.18 -9.07
CA ALA A 36 -10.49 0.17 -7.94
C ALA A 36 -10.87 1.67 -8.00
N PRO A 37 -12.06 2.08 -7.52
CA PRO A 37 -12.48 3.48 -7.55
C PRO A 37 -11.49 4.44 -6.87
N MET A 38 -10.81 4.00 -5.80
CA MET A 38 -9.79 4.80 -5.11
C MET A 38 -8.46 4.90 -5.85
N CYS A 39 -8.19 4.01 -6.81
CA CYS A 39 -6.96 3.99 -7.59
C CYS A 39 -7.16 4.52 -9.02
N SER A 40 -8.40 4.76 -9.45
CA SER A 40 -8.74 5.12 -10.85
C SER A 40 -8.12 6.44 -11.33
N GLY A 41 -7.66 7.31 -10.43
CA GLY A 41 -6.96 8.56 -10.76
C GLY A 41 -5.43 8.49 -10.68
N PHE A 42 -4.87 7.33 -10.35
CA PHE A 42 -3.43 7.20 -10.13
C PHE A 42 -2.68 7.11 -11.45
N MET A 43 -1.71 8.01 -11.64
CA MET A 43 -0.89 8.09 -12.85
C MET A 43 0.54 7.57 -12.64
N GLY A 44 0.93 7.25 -11.40
CA GLY A 44 2.32 6.93 -11.05
C GLY A 44 2.48 5.68 -10.19
N LEU A 45 3.51 4.88 -10.47
CA LEU A 45 3.92 3.77 -9.61
C LEU A 45 4.87 4.26 -8.51
N PRO A 46 4.96 3.56 -7.36
CA PRO A 46 4.15 2.40 -6.96
C PRO A 46 2.75 2.79 -6.47
N PHE A 47 1.85 1.82 -6.44
CA PHE A 47 0.55 1.94 -5.75
C PHE A 47 0.69 1.26 -4.39
N THR A 48 0.23 1.93 -3.33
CA THR A 48 0.17 1.35 -1.98
C THR A 48 -1.28 1.41 -1.52
N VAL A 49 -1.85 0.26 -1.18
CA VAL A 49 -3.25 0.13 -0.79
C VAL A 49 -3.35 -0.46 0.61
N TYR A 50 -4.28 0.06 1.40
CA TYR A 50 -4.44 -0.29 2.81
C TYR A 50 -5.83 -0.87 3.03
N TYR A 51 -5.89 -2.05 3.64
CA TYR A 51 -7.14 -2.78 3.89
C TYR A 51 -7.38 -2.95 5.39
N LYS A 52 -8.56 -2.55 5.88
CA LYS A 52 -9.04 -2.88 7.22
C LYS A 52 -10.31 -3.70 7.10
N ASN A 53 -10.38 -4.86 7.76
CA ASN A 53 -11.55 -5.75 7.75
C ASN A 53 -12.04 -6.11 6.33
N GLY A 54 -11.11 -6.38 5.40
CA GLY A 54 -11.42 -6.75 4.02
C GLY A 54 -11.89 -5.61 3.12
N LYS A 55 -11.92 -4.36 3.62
CA LYS A 55 -12.28 -3.17 2.83
C LYS A 55 -11.07 -2.28 2.65
N MET A 56 -10.88 -1.77 1.44
CA MET A 56 -9.86 -0.75 1.17
C MET A 56 -10.26 0.54 1.90
N VAL A 57 -9.39 1.05 2.76
CA VAL A 57 -9.63 2.26 3.57
C VAL A 57 -8.80 3.45 3.10
N LYS A 58 -7.64 3.18 2.48
CA LYS A 58 -6.76 4.19 1.91
C LYS A 58 -6.02 3.61 0.70
N ALA A 59 -5.71 4.46 -0.26
CA ALA A 59 -4.80 4.16 -1.35
C ALA A 59 -3.92 5.38 -1.61
N THR A 60 -2.66 5.15 -1.95
CA THR A 60 -1.70 6.18 -2.35
C THR A 60 -0.94 5.75 -3.61
N THR A 61 -0.41 6.74 -4.34
CA THR A 61 0.35 6.58 -5.58
C THR A 61 1.69 7.29 -5.43
N SER A 62 2.64 6.96 -6.29
CA SER A 62 4.00 7.52 -6.29
C SER A 62 4.81 7.13 -5.05
N ILE A 63 6.09 7.52 -5.06
CA ILE A 63 7.02 7.26 -3.95
C ILE A 63 6.49 7.91 -2.67
N GLN A 64 6.47 7.14 -1.59
CA GLN A 64 6.09 7.59 -0.25
C GLN A 64 7.31 7.56 0.67
N SER A 65 7.37 8.46 1.64
CA SER A 65 8.35 8.38 2.73
C SER A 65 7.89 7.41 3.82
N ARG A 66 8.83 6.92 4.64
CA ARG A 66 8.53 6.06 5.80
C ARG A 66 7.52 6.70 6.75
N GLU A 67 7.68 7.98 7.05
CA GLU A 67 6.75 8.73 7.91
C GLU A 67 5.33 8.79 7.34
N GLN A 68 5.19 8.97 6.02
CA GLN A 68 3.87 8.97 5.38
C GLN A 68 3.18 7.61 5.54
N ILE A 69 3.93 6.52 5.35
CA ILE A 69 3.38 5.16 5.50
C ILE A 69 2.99 4.92 6.96
N ILE A 70 3.84 5.25 7.93
CA ILE A 70 3.55 5.09 9.36
C ILE A 70 2.30 5.88 9.75
N ASN A 71 2.19 7.15 9.35
CA ASN A 71 1.02 7.97 9.67
C ASN A 71 -0.27 7.36 9.14
N ILE A 72 -0.26 6.82 7.90
CA ILE A 72 -1.43 6.15 7.32
C ILE A 72 -1.74 4.85 8.08
N LEU A 73 -0.71 4.09 8.45
CA LEU A 73 -0.87 2.89 9.26
C LEU A 73 -1.48 3.22 10.63
N ASP A 74 -1.01 4.24 11.33
CA ASP A 74 -1.54 4.61 12.65
C ASP A 74 -2.97 5.19 12.54
N GLU A 75 -3.27 5.97 11.51
CA GLU A 75 -4.61 6.55 11.30
C GLU A 75 -5.66 5.49 10.94
N HIS A 76 -5.30 4.50 10.11
CA HIS A 76 -6.26 3.55 9.57
C HIS A 76 -6.14 2.13 10.12
N LEU A 77 -4.96 1.68 10.54
CA LEU A 77 -4.62 0.30 10.91
C LEU A 77 -4.09 0.14 12.35
N GLY A 78 -3.91 1.25 13.08
CA GLY A 78 -3.78 1.28 14.53
C GLY A 78 -5.01 0.75 15.26
#